data_AF-A0A3A5VRE0-F1
#
_entry.id   AF-A0A3A5VRE0-F1
#
_cell.length_a   1.000
_cell.length_b   1.000
_cell.length_c   1.000
_cell.angle_alpha   90.00
_cell.angle_beta   90.00
_cell.angle_gamma   90.00
#
_symmetry.space_group_name_H-M   'P 1'
#
loop_
_entity.id
_entity.type
_entity.pdbx_description
1 polymer ?
#
loop_
_entity_poly.entity_id
_entity_poly.type
_entity_poly.pdbx_seq_one_letter_code
_entity_poly.pdbx_strand_id
1 'polypeptide(L)'
;RFLVPWTLQGLWVFLTMIVVIVINSQAGSAPPLGIWDGIGLSTWILGFGIEVIADQQKTAFNTDASNKGKWIDSGLWAYSRHPNYLGEILLWAGIGFFGISCFTGLERFAWVSPVFIYLLLTKVSGIPILDKRALEKWGDNEEYQRYRDQTPALLPRFRKGA
;
A
#
# COMPACT_ATOMS: atom_id res chain seq x y z
N ARG A 1 -17.32 -5.48 25.06
CA ARG A 1 -15.93 -5.41 24.52
C ARG A 1 -15.85 -4.72 23.13
N PHE A 2 -16.87 -3.94 22.73
CA PHE A 2 -16.92 -3.25 21.43
C PHE A 2 -16.11 -1.96 21.37
N LEU A 3 -16.06 -1.20 22.47
CA LEU A 3 -15.43 0.13 22.49
C LEU A 3 -13.94 0.09 22.15
N VAL A 4 -13.20 -0.91 22.63
CA VAL A 4 -11.75 -1.02 22.40
C VAL A 4 -11.40 -1.16 20.90
N PRO A 5 -11.89 -2.16 20.15
CA PRO A 5 -11.60 -2.28 18.72
C PRO A 5 -12.15 -1.11 17.91
N TRP A 6 -13.30 -0.55 18.31
CA TRP A 6 -13.89 0.62 17.66
C TRP A 6 -12.98 1.86 17.79
N THR A 7 -12.47 2.15 18.99
CA THR A 7 -11.54 3.26 19.21
C THR A 7 -10.22 3.07 18.47
N LEU A 8 -9.71 1.83 18.40
CA LEU A 8 -8.50 1.52 17.62
C LEU A 8 -8.69 1.75 16.12
N GLN A 9 -9.85 1.38 15.56
CA GLN A 9 -10.19 1.66 14.17
C GLN A 9 -10.29 3.16 13.91
N GLY A 10 -10.92 3.91 14.81
CA GLY A 10 -11.00 5.37 14.72
C GLY A 10 -9.62 6.03 14.75
N LEU A 11 -8.74 5.61 15.67
CA LEU A 11 -7.36 6.10 15.75
C LEU A 11 -6.58 5.79 14.46
N TRP A 12 -6.75 4.60 13.91
CA TRP A 12 -6.10 4.20 12.66
C TRP A 12 -6.50 5.11 11.50
N VAL A 13 -7.80 5.29 11.27
CA VAL A 13 -8.30 6.17 10.21
C VAL A 13 -7.77 7.59 10.41
N PHE A 14 -7.79 8.07 11.65
CA PHE A 14 -7.25 9.39 11.98
C PHE A 14 -5.77 9.53 11.61
N LEU A 15 -4.91 8.59 12.03
CA LEU A 15 -3.47 8.62 11.73
C LEU A 15 -3.19 8.60 10.22
N THR A 16 -3.93 7.78 9.48
CA THR A 16 -3.87 7.74 8.02
C THR A 16 -4.28 9.08 7.40
N MET A 17 -5.32 9.73 7.91
CA MET A 17 -5.82 10.99 7.35
C MET A 17 -4.98 12.22 7.71
N ILE A 18 -4.02 12.14 8.65
CA ILE A 18 -3.24 13.30 9.12
C ILE A 18 -2.69 14.14 7.96
N VAL A 19 -2.09 13.53 6.94
CA VAL A 19 -1.51 14.27 5.80
C VAL A 19 -2.56 15.11 5.08
N VAL A 20 -3.75 14.57 4.87
CA VAL A 20 -4.87 15.27 4.21
C VAL A 20 -5.40 16.38 5.11
N ILE A 21 -5.56 16.11 6.41
CA ILE A 21 -6.04 17.09 7.40
C ILE A 21 -5.08 18.28 7.45
N VAL A 22 -3.77 18.03 7.53
CA VAL A 22 -2.76 19.10 7.56
C VAL A 22 -2.81 19.94 6.30
N ILE A 23 -2.85 19.31 5.11
CA ILE A 23 -2.91 20.03 3.83
C ILE A 23 -4.17 20.90 3.72
N ASN A 24 -5.32 20.42 4.21
CA ASN A 24 -6.60 21.12 4.08
C ASN A 24 -6.92 22.08 5.24
N SER A 25 -6.10 22.09 6.29
CA SER A 25 -6.28 23.00 7.45
C SER A 25 -5.37 24.23 7.39
N GLN A 26 -4.79 24.52 6.23
CA GLN A 26 -3.92 25.68 6.05
C GLN A 26 -4.74 26.97 6.09
N ALA A 27 -4.30 27.95 6.89
CA ALA A 27 -5.00 29.22 7.06
C ALA A 27 -4.77 30.21 5.89
N GLY A 28 -3.70 30.02 5.11
CA GLY A 28 -3.31 30.89 4.01
C GLY A 28 -3.81 30.41 2.65
N SER A 29 -3.59 31.24 1.62
CA SER A 29 -3.76 30.83 0.22
C SER A 29 -2.83 29.67 -0.12
N ALA A 30 -3.29 28.77 -0.99
CA ALA A 30 -2.45 27.69 -1.50
C ALA A 30 -1.15 28.24 -2.10
N PRO A 31 0.01 27.63 -1.80
CA PRO A 31 1.26 27.95 -2.48
C PRO A 31 1.13 27.77 -4.00
N PRO A 32 1.91 28.50 -4.81
CA PRO A 32 2.00 28.23 -6.24
C PRO A 32 2.43 26.78 -6.50
N LEU A 33 1.88 26.17 -7.56
CA LEU A 33 2.27 24.82 -7.97
C LEU A 33 3.76 24.78 -8.31
N GLY A 34 4.46 23.79 -7.75
CA GLY A 34 5.87 23.54 -7.96
C GLY A 34 6.15 22.11 -8.45
N ILE A 35 7.43 21.78 -8.51
CA ILE A 35 7.90 20.46 -8.94
C ILE A 35 7.35 19.33 -8.06
N TRP A 36 7.18 19.59 -6.77
CA TRP A 36 6.72 18.61 -5.80
C TRP A 36 5.24 18.25 -5.97
N ASP A 37 4.39 19.19 -6.38
CA ASP A 37 3.01 18.91 -6.75
C ASP A 37 2.96 17.93 -7.93
N GLY A 38 3.82 18.13 -8.94
CA GLY A 38 3.94 17.23 -10.09
C GLY A 38 4.45 15.84 -9.70
N ILE A 39 5.47 15.76 -8.84
CA ILE A 39 6.00 14.49 -8.30
C ILE A 39 4.95 13.77 -7.47
N GLY A 40 4.29 14.49 -6.57
CA GLY A 40 3.25 13.95 -5.68
C GLY A 40 2.06 13.41 -6.45
N LEU A 41 1.54 14.19 -7.40
CA LEU A 41 0.42 13.77 -8.25
C LEU A 41 0.80 12.55 -9.11
N SER A 42 1.99 12.56 -9.71
CA SER A 42 2.47 11.44 -10.54
C SER A 42 2.65 10.17 -9.72
N THR A 43 3.19 10.29 -8.49
CA THR A 43 3.36 9.17 -7.56
C THR A 43 2.00 8.63 -7.11
N TRP A 44 1.04 9.52 -6.84
CA TRP A 44 -0.33 9.16 -6.48
C TRP A 44 -1.02 8.40 -7.61
N ILE A 45 -0.97 8.90 -8.85
CA ILE A 45 -1.58 8.25 -10.02
C ILE A 45 -0.97 6.86 -10.23
N LEU A 46 0.36 6.75 -10.12
CA LEU A 46 1.05 5.47 -10.23
C LEU A 46 0.60 4.50 -9.13
N GLY A 47 0.58 4.95 -7.86
CA GLY A 47 0.14 4.14 -6.73
C GLY A 47 -1.29 3.64 -6.89
N PHE A 48 -2.22 4.55 -7.19
CA PHE A 48 -3.62 4.24 -7.44
C PHE A 48 -3.79 3.26 -8.61
N GLY A 49 -3.08 3.48 -9.72
CA GLY A 49 -3.11 2.58 -10.88
C GLY A 49 -2.63 1.17 -10.53
N ILE A 50 -1.51 1.05 -9.79
CA ILE A 50 -0.99 -0.25 -9.34
C ILE A 50 -2.03 -0.96 -8.45
N GLU A 51 -2.62 -0.25 -7.49
CA GLU A 51 -3.60 -0.81 -6.55
C GLU A 51 -4.84 -1.33 -7.28
N VAL A 52 -5.45 -0.49 -8.11
CA VAL A 52 -6.66 -0.84 -8.88
C VAL A 52 -6.40 -2.04 -9.79
N ILE A 53 -5.28 -2.05 -10.51
CA ILE A 53 -4.94 -3.17 -11.41
C ILE A 53 -4.69 -4.45 -10.60
N ALA A 54 -3.96 -4.37 -9.48
CA ALA A 54 -3.66 -5.52 -8.64
C ALA A 54 -4.94 -6.15 -8.05
N ASP A 55 -5.85 -5.33 -7.56
CA ASP A 55 -7.11 -5.79 -6.97
C ASP A 55 -8.07 -6.33 -8.04
N GLN A 56 -8.11 -5.72 -9.23
CA GLN A 56 -8.85 -6.27 -10.37
C GLN A 56 -8.32 -7.64 -10.79
N GLN A 57 -7.00 -7.80 -10.91
CA GLN A 57 -6.36 -9.08 -11.22
C GLN A 57 -6.72 -10.15 -10.17
N LYS A 58 -6.63 -9.79 -8.88
CA LYS A 58 -6.97 -10.70 -7.78
C LYS A 58 -8.45 -11.07 -7.77
N THR A 59 -9.33 -10.11 -8.05
CA THR A 59 -10.79 -10.33 -8.12
C THR A 59 -11.14 -11.28 -9.27
N ALA A 60 -10.58 -11.03 -10.45
CA ALA A 60 -10.76 -11.89 -11.62
C ALA A 60 -10.27 -13.32 -11.33
N PHE A 61 -9.08 -13.47 -10.73
CA PHE A 61 -8.52 -14.76 -10.34
C PHE A 61 -9.43 -15.54 -9.38
N ASN A 62 -9.93 -14.87 -8.33
CA ASN A 62 -10.77 -15.50 -7.31
C ASN A 62 -12.18 -15.87 -7.79
N THR A 63 -12.67 -15.18 -8.83
CA THR A 63 -14.01 -15.43 -9.40
C THR A 63 -14.03 -16.71 -10.25
N ASP A 64 -12.89 -17.08 -10.83
CA ASP A 64 -12.76 -18.32 -11.60
C ASP A 64 -12.70 -19.54 -10.68
N ALA A 65 -13.68 -20.43 -10.82
CA ALA A 65 -13.79 -21.66 -10.04
C ALA A 65 -12.59 -22.62 -10.24
N SER A 66 -11.89 -22.54 -11.37
CA SER A 66 -10.68 -23.35 -11.66
C SER A 66 -9.47 -22.95 -10.81
N ASN A 67 -9.52 -21.77 -10.19
CA ASN A 67 -8.48 -21.25 -9.30
C ASN A 67 -8.75 -21.52 -7.82
N LYS A 68 -9.83 -22.26 -7.50
CA LYS A 68 -10.11 -22.67 -6.11
C LYS A 68 -8.91 -23.39 -5.52
N GLY A 69 -8.48 -22.91 -4.36
CA GLY A 69 -7.33 -23.48 -3.65
C GLY A 69 -5.96 -23.05 -4.19
N LYS A 70 -5.88 -22.27 -5.27
CA LYS A 70 -4.62 -21.74 -5.83
C LYS A 70 -4.33 -20.32 -5.33
N TRP A 71 -3.11 -19.84 -5.59
CA TRP A 71 -2.69 -18.46 -5.38
C TRP A 71 -2.48 -17.77 -6.73
N ILE A 72 -2.60 -16.45 -6.75
CA ILE A 72 -2.30 -15.65 -7.93
C ILE A 72 -0.78 -15.42 -8.02
N ASP A 73 -0.22 -15.71 -9.18
CA ASP A 73 1.21 -15.57 -9.49
C ASP A 73 1.45 -14.89 -10.86
N SER A 74 0.41 -14.31 -11.45
CA SER A 74 0.42 -13.66 -12.76
C SER A 74 0.13 -12.15 -12.67
N GLY A 75 0.39 -11.42 -13.75
CA GLY A 75 0.22 -9.96 -13.77
C GLY A 75 1.18 -9.26 -12.82
N LEU A 76 0.69 -8.31 -12.02
CA LEU A 76 1.50 -7.60 -11.02
C LEU A 76 1.96 -8.52 -9.89
N TRP A 77 1.17 -9.55 -9.59
CA TRP A 77 1.47 -10.54 -8.55
C TRP A 77 2.68 -11.41 -8.90
N ALA A 78 3.07 -11.49 -10.17
CA ALA A 78 4.29 -12.17 -10.61
C ALA A 78 5.58 -11.43 -10.23
N TYR A 79 5.49 -10.12 -9.93
CA TYR A 79 6.63 -9.24 -9.67
C TYR A 79 6.73 -8.85 -8.20
N SER A 80 5.60 -8.79 -7.50
CA SER A 80 5.49 -8.51 -6.06
C SER A 80 4.35 -9.34 -5.48
N ARG A 81 4.52 -9.92 -4.29
CA ARG A 81 3.47 -10.71 -3.64
C ARG A 81 2.35 -9.84 -3.06
N HIS A 82 2.57 -8.54 -2.87
CA HIS A 82 1.59 -7.58 -2.38
C HIS A 82 1.65 -6.27 -3.19
N PRO A 83 1.34 -6.30 -4.50
CA PRO A 83 1.45 -5.13 -5.35
C PRO A 83 0.42 -4.06 -5.00
N ASN A 84 -0.76 -4.46 -4.51
CA ASN A 84 -1.77 -3.52 -4.03
C ASN A 84 -1.29 -2.70 -2.82
N TYR A 85 -0.58 -3.31 -1.87
CA TYR A 85 0.03 -2.57 -0.75
C TYR A 85 1.14 -1.62 -1.18
N LEU A 86 1.90 -1.96 -2.22
CA LEU A 86 2.82 -1.01 -2.82
C LEU A 86 2.06 0.19 -3.40
N GLY A 87 0.96 -0.06 -4.10
CA GLY A 87 0.07 0.97 -4.61
C GLY A 87 -0.42 1.92 -3.51
N GLU A 88 -0.95 1.36 -2.42
CA GLU A 88 -1.46 2.12 -1.27
C GLU A 88 -0.35 2.98 -0.62
N ILE A 89 0.85 2.41 -0.42
CA ILE A 89 2.00 3.14 0.14
C ILE A 89 2.40 4.31 -0.78
N LEU A 90 2.49 4.08 -2.09
CA LEU A 90 2.81 5.13 -3.06
C LEU A 90 1.74 6.21 -3.11
N LEU A 91 0.47 5.82 -3.02
CA LEU A 91 -0.67 6.73 -2.98
C LEU A 91 -0.53 7.72 -1.82
N TRP A 92 -0.35 7.22 -0.59
CA TRP A 92 -0.21 8.07 0.60
C TRP A 92 1.09 8.88 0.60
N ALA A 93 2.19 8.32 0.10
CA ALA A 93 3.43 9.07 -0.08
C ALA A 93 3.26 10.20 -1.11
N GLY A 94 2.53 9.96 -2.19
CA GLY A 94 2.20 10.95 -3.22
C GLY A 94 1.44 12.14 -2.65
N ILE A 95 0.46 11.91 -1.76
CA ILE A 95 -0.24 13.00 -1.04
C ILE A 95 0.74 13.80 -0.17
N GLY A 96 1.66 13.12 0.53
CA GLY A 96 2.70 13.77 1.33
C GLY A 96 3.62 14.66 0.50
N PHE A 97 4.07 14.19 -0.66
CA PHE A 97 4.88 14.99 -1.57
C PHE A 97 4.11 16.16 -2.19
N PHE A 98 2.83 15.95 -2.54
CA PHE A 98 1.98 17.01 -3.07
C PHE A 98 1.84 18.16 -2.06
N GLY A 99 1.64 17.83 -0.77
CA GLY A 99 1.50 18.82 0.30
C GLY A 99 2.80 19.44 0.81
N ILE A 100 3.97 19.04 0.30
CA ILE A 100 5.26 19.35 0.93
C ILE A 100 5.51 20.86 1.10
N SER A 101 5.03 21.67 0.15
CA SER A 101 5.14 23.13 0.17
C SER A 101 4.35 23.77 1.32
N CYS A 102 3.37 23.06 1.88
CA CYS A 102 2.60 23.50 3.05
C CYS A 102 3.29 23.18 4.38
N PHE A 103 4.37 22.39 4.39
CA PHE A 103 4.95 21.84 5.63
C PHE A 103 6.01 22.75 6.27
N THR A 104 5.57 23.90 6.78
CA THR A 104 6.45 24.97 7.31
C THR A 104 6.57 24.98 8.85
N GLY A 105 6.73 23.81 9.48
CA GLY A 105 6.87 23.71 10.93
C GLY A 105 6.29 22.42 11.49
N LEU A 106 5.31 22.55 12.39
CA LEU A 106 4.59 21.42 12.98
C LEU A 106 3.81 20.61 11.94
N GLU A 107 3.48 21.22 10.80
CA GLU A 107 2.83 20.59 9.65
C GLU A 107 3.67 19.44 9.08
N ARG A 108 4.99 19.38 9.35
CA ARG A 108 5.83 18.22 9.00
C ARG A 108 5.37 16.93 9.67
N PHE A 109 4.55 17.02 10.72
CA PHE A 109 3.84 15.89 11.31
C PHE A 109 2.92 15.16 10.31
N ALA A 110 2.57 15.79 9.19
CA ALA A 110 1.89 15.17 8.06
C ALA A 110 2.56 13.87 7.57
N TRP A 111 3.90 13.77 7.65
CA TRP A 111 4.64 12.56 7.28
C TRP A 111 4.35 11.34 8.15
N VAL A 112 3.73 11.52 9.32
CA VAL A 112 3.27 10.40 10.15
C VAL A 112 2.31 9.51 9.37
N SER A 113 1.44 10.06 8.52
CA SER A 113 0.48 9.28 7.75
C SER A 113 1.14 8.25 6.80
N PRO A 114 1.99 8.64 5.82
CA PRO A 114 2.60 7.66 4.92
C PRO A 114 3.58 6.73 5.64
N VAL A 115 4.28 7.18 6.69
CA VAL A 115 5.14 6.32 7.52
C VAL A 115 4.30 5.29 8.28
N PHE A 116 3.18 5.72 8.84
CA PHE A 116 2.23 4.85 9.54
C PHE A 116 1.68 3.79 8.60
N ILE A 117 1.15 4.17 7.43
CA ILE A 117 0.67 3.23 6.41
C ILE A 117 1.74 2.21 6.01
N TYR A 118 2.97 2.67 5.76
CA TYR A 118 4.08 1.76 5.44
C TYR A 118 4.34 0.74 6.56
N LEU A 119 4.51 1.18 7.80
CA LEU A 119 4.80 0.29 8.94
C LEU A 119 3.63 -0.66 9.21
N LEU A 120 2.42 -0.14 9.09
CA LEU A 120 1.20 -0.88 9.30
C LEU A 120 1.07 -2.03 8.32
N LEU A 121 1.19 -1.77 7.02
CA LEU A 121 1.06 -2.79 5.98
C LEU A 121 2.25 -3.77 5.96
N THR A 122 3.45 -3.32 6.31
CA THR A 122 4.66 -4.16 6.18
C THR A 122 5.05 -4.91 7.46
N LYS A 123 4.66 -4.42 8.64
CA LYS A 123 5.13 -4.96 9.94
C LYS A 123 4.01 -5.40 10.88
N VAL A 124 2.85 -4.75 10.87
CA VAL A 124 1.82 -4.96 11.90
C VAL A 124 0.66 -5.79 11.36
N SER A 125 -0.01 -5.24 10.33
CA SER A 125 -1.12 -5.85 9.62
C SER A 125 -0.65 -6.24 8.21
N GLY A 126 -1.53 -6.28 7.20
CA GLY A 126 -1.12 -6.48 5.81
C GLY A 126 -0.24 -7.72 5.58
N ILE A 127 1.01 -7.50 5.19
CA ILE A 127 1.95 -8.52 4.71
C ILE A 127 2.16 -9.66 5.72
N PRO A 128 2.57 -9.46 6.99
CA PRO A 128 2.87 -10.59 7.88
C PRO A 128 1.66 -11.48 8.17
N ILE A 129 0.45 -10.89 8.27
CA ILE A 129 -0.78 -11.66 8.50
C ILE A 129 -1.14 -12.47 7.25
N LEU A 130 -1.07 -11.86 6.06
CA LEU A 130 -1.40 -12.53 4.81
C LEU A 130 -0.37 -13.60 4.46
N ASP A 131 0.92 -13.33 4.62
CA ASP A 131 2.00 -14.29 4.38
C ASP A 131 1.90 -15.48 5.32
N LYS A 132 1.55 -15.26 6.59
CA LYS A 132 1.34 -16.36 7.53
C LYS A 132 0.18 -17.25 7.09
N ARG A 133 -0.97 -16.68 6.74
CA ARG A 133 -2.13 -17.45 6.25
C ARG A 133 -1.84 -18.17 4.95
N ALA A 134 -1.04 -17.56 4.06
CA ALA A 134 -0.64 -18.16 2.81
C ALA A 134 0.29 -19.36 3.03
N LEU A 135 1.22 -19.28 3.99
CA LEU A 135 2.03 -20.42 4.42
C LEU A 135 1.19 -21.53 5.09
N GLU A 136 0.20 -21.18 5.91
CA GLU A 136 -0.70 -22.17 6.51
C GLU A 136 -1.51 -22.94 5.44
N LYS A 137 -1.79 -22.29 4.29
CA LYS A 137 -2.60 -22.88 3.22
C LYS A 137 -1.78 -23.59 2.15
N TRP A 138 -0.60 -23.07 1.82
CA TRP A 138 0.21 -23.48 0.67
C TRP A 138 1.68 -23.76 1.01
N GLY A 139 2.07 -23.71 2.28
CA GLY A 139 3.46 -23.87 2.71
C GLY A 139 4.08 -25.22 2.36
N ASP A 140 3.27 -26.28 2.28
CA ASP A 140 3.74 -27.61 1.89
C ASP A 140 3.80 -27.81 0.35
N ASN A 141 3.38 -26.82 -0.43
CA ASN A 141 3.40 -26.88 -1.89
C ASN A 141 4.72 -26.30 -2.45
N GLU A 142 5.50 -27.13 -3.14
CA GLU A 142 6.80 -26.75 -3.70
C GLU A 142 6.71 -25.60 -4.73
N GLU A 143 5.64 -25.55 -5.54
CA GLU A 143 5.44 -24.47 -6.51
C GLU A 143 5.18 -23.13 -5.82
N TYR A 144 4.43 -23.15 -4.71
CA TYR A 144 4.19 -21.94 -3.91
C TYR A 144 5.48 -21.43 -3.26
N GLN A 145 6.30 -22.34 -2.72
CA GLN A 145 7.60 -21.97 -2.14
C GLN A 145 8.52 -21.36 -3.20
N ARG A 146 8.58 -21.97 -4.40
CA ARG A 146 9.35 -21.41 -5.52
C ARG A 146 8.86 -20.03 -5.93
N TYR A 147 7.53 -19.84 -6.01
CA TYR A 147 6.94 -18.53 -6.26
C TYR A 147 7.34 -17.50 -5.20
N ARG A 148 7.30 -17.89 -3.92
CA ARG A 148 7.64 -17.04 -2.78
C ARG A 148 9.12 -16.63 -2.75
N ASP A 149 10.02 -17.52 -3.16
CA ASP A 149 11.47 -17.25 -3.22
C ASP A 149 11.82 -16.32 -4.39
N GLN A 150 11.14 -16.50 -5.52
CA GLN A 150 11.37 -15.70 -6.72
C GLN A 150 10.69 -14.33 -6.65
N THR A 151 9.58 -14.22 -5.91
CA THR A 151 8.73 -13.02 -5.86
C THR A 151 8.88 -12.30 -4.50
N PRO A 152 9.47 -11.10 -4.47
CA PRO A 152 9.60 -10.32 -3.24
C PRO A 152 8.23 -9.90 -2.67
N ALA A 153 8.20 -9.58 -1.38
CA ALA A 153 6.95 -9.23 -0.70
C ALA A 153 6.32 -7.92 -1.19
N LEU A 154 7.12 -6.88 -1.48
CA LEU A 154 6.61 -5.53 -1.74
C LEU A 154 7.21 -4.89 -3.00
N LEU A 155 8.53 -4.68 -3.04
CA LEU A 155 9.20 -4.02 -4.17
C LEU A 155 9.27 -4.96 -5.38
N PRO A 156 8.83 -4.54 -6.57
CA PRO A 156 8.72 -5.43 -7.72
C PRO A 156 10.09 -5.85 -8.24
N ARG A 157 10.23 -7.14 -8.57
CA ARG A 157 11.45 -7.70 -9.17
C ARG A 157 11.24 -8.01 -10.65
N PHE A 158 11.77 -7.18 -11.54
CA PHE A 158 11.63 -7.33 -12.99
C PHE A 158 12.55 -8.38 -13.64
N ARG A 159 13.60 -8.82 -12.94
CA ARG A 159 14.49 -9.90 -13.41
C ARG A 159 14.25 -11.15 -12.56
N LYS A 160 13.67 -12.18 -13.17
CA LYS A 160 13.67 -13.53 -12.60
C LYS A 160 15.09 -14.09 -12.80
N GLY A 161 15.72 -14.56 -11.73
CA GLY A 161 17.03 -15.22 -11.83
C GLY A 161 16.93 -16.40 -12.79
N ALA A 162 17.92 -16.53 -13.68
CA ALA A 162 18.07 -17.65 -14.60
C ALA A 162 18.11 -18.99 -13.86
#